data_AF-A0A7Y4Z8X7-F1
#
_entry.id   AF-A0A7Y4Z8X7-F1
#
_cell.length_a   1.000
_cell.length_b   1.000
_cell.length_c   1.000
_cell.angle_alpha   90.00
_cell.angle_beta   90.00
_cell.angle_gamma   90.00
#
_symmetry.space_group_name_H-M   'P 1'
#
loop_
_entity.id
_entity.type
_entity.pdbx_description
1 polymer ?
#
loop_
_entity_poly.entity_id
_entity_poly.type
_entity_poly.pdbx_seq_one_letter_code
_entity_poly.pdbx_strand_id
1 'polypeptide(L)'
;MRDAVGWLYEETVGAKRQADLATPTSFEELVTLAAADISKISLRVQPGRDHGLTHCLQPVFSFELPTVGDRIFNGPHGYRAQYWRSPMNGLQANASLIGALTSRLLAVADSVSDPDLAKINLCLSLKATSAKFWIQEIPSLLVNPTVDLRVEPWRSEAHRGVQFARWGLSAPEVTRFDIKGALLDPNGNEVVPSRKIGRHYDIHHYGFS
;
A
#
# COMPACT_ATOMS: atom_id res chain seq x y z
N MET A 1 -21.65 2.95 -11.11
CA MET A 1 -20.50 2.18 -10.61
C MET A 1 -19.93 1.43 -11.80
N ARG A 2 -18.63 1.54 -12.11
CA ARG A 2 -18.00 0.56 -13.02
C ARG A 2 -17.87 -0.71 -12.20
N ASP A 3 -18.61 -1.75 -12.58
CA ASP A 3 -18.40 -3.10 -12.07
C ASP A 3 -16.93 -3.52 -12.29
N ALA A 4 -16.47 -4.59 -11.67
CA ALA A 4 -15.11 -5.14 -11.80
C ALA A 4 -14.71 -5.56 -13.25
N VAL A 5 -15.48 -5.14 -14.26
CA VAL A 5 -15.27 -5.27 -15.70
C VAL A 5 -13.93 -4.63 -16.07
N GLY A 6 -12.87 -5.43 -15.99
CA GLY A 6 -11.50 -5.04 -16.36
C GLY A 6 -10.40 -5.46 -15.39
N TRP A 7 -10.75 -5.98 -14.21
CA TRP A 7 -9.77 -6.65 -13.33
C TRP A 7 -9.73 -8.14 -13.67
N LEU A 8 -8.89 -8.49 -14.63
CA LEU A 8 -8.74 -9.86 -15.13
C LEU A 8 -7.33 -10.37 -14.86
N TYR A 9 -7.20 -11.68 -14.62
CA TYR A 9 -5.91 -12.35 -14.43
C TYR A 9 -5.44 -13.00 -15.74
N GLU A 10 -4.13 -13.11 -15.90
CA GLU A 10 -3.53 -13.98 -16.91
C GLU A 10 -3.69 -15.46 -16.51
N GLU A 11 -3.67 -16.36 -17.49
CA GLU A 11 -3.79 -17.81 -17.27
C GLU A 11 -2.63 -18.39 -16.46
N THR A 12 -1.50 -17.69 -16.42
CA THR A 12 -0.33 -18.01 -15.58
C THR A 12 -0.65 -17.93 -14.09
N VAL A 13 -1.66 -17.15 -13.69
CA VAL A 13 -2.18 -17.15 -12.33
C VAL A 13 -3.09 -18.37 -12.19
N GLY A 14 -2.66 -19.40 -11.47
CA GLY A 14 -3.41 -20.66 -11.36
C GLY A 14 -4.87 -20.46 -10.91
N ALA A 15 -5.80 -21.23 -11.48
CA ALA A 15 -7.24 -21.07 -11.28
C ALA A 15 -7.67 -21.07 -9.81
N LYS A 16 -7.03 -21.90 -8.96
CA LYS A 16 -7.26 -21.90 -7.51
C LYS A 16 -6.98 -20.53 -6.88
N ARG A 17 -5.82 -19.95 -7.20
CA ARG A 17 -5.43 -18.63 -6.68
C ARG A 17 -6.38 -17.53 -7.19
N GLN A 18 -6.81 -17.58 -8.45
CA GLN A 18 -7.80 -16.64 -8.96
C GLN A 18 -9.12 -16.70 -8.18
N ALA A 19 -9.61 -17.91 -7.89
CA ALA A 19 -10.81 -18.10 -7.08
C ALA A 19 -10.63 -17.58 -5.64
N ASP A 20 -9.47 -17.83 -5.03
CA ASP A 20 -9.13 -17.32 -3.69
C ASP A 20 -9.06 -15.78 -3.66
N LEU A 21 -8.48 -15.16 -4.70
CA LEU A 21 -8.41 -13.70 -4.85
C LEU A 21 -9.79 -13.05 -5.04
N ALA A 22 -10.70 -13.75 -5.72
CA ALA A 22 -12.06 -13.30 -5.97
C ALA A 22 -13.05 -13.62 -4.84
N THR A 23 -12.62 -14.32 -3.79
CA THR A 23 -13.50 -14.72 -2.68
C THR A 23 -14.12 -13.53 -1.93
N PRO A 24 -13.38 -12.46 -1.59
CA PRO A 24 -13.96 -11.28 -0.94
C PRO A 24 -14.83 -10.48 -1.90
N THR A 25 -15.98 -10.04 -1.41
CA THR A 25 -17.02 -9.38 -2.21
C THR A 25 -16.92 -7.85 -2.21
N SER A 26 -16.14 -7.28 -1.28
CA SER A 26 -16.00 -5.84 -1.10
C SER A 26 -14.63 -5.46 -0.51
N PHE A 27 -14.28 -4.17 -0.59
CA PHE A 27 -13.05 -3.70 0.05
C PHE A 27 -13.25 -3.58 1.57
N GLU A 28 -14.46 -3.27 2.01
CA GLU A 28 -14.85 -3.20 3.41
C GLU A 28 -14.66 -4.56 4.11
N GLU A 29 -15.07 -5.65 3.46
CA GLU A 29 -14.82 -7.01 3.93
C GLU A 29 -13.31 -7.29 4.06
N LEU A 30 -12.51 -6.92 3.05
CA LEU A 30 -11.05 -7.05 3.07
C LEU A 30 -10.42 -6.27 4.24
N VAL A 31 -10.93 -5.08 4.55
CA VAL A 31 -10.45 -4.26 5.68
C VAL A 31 -10.74 -4.97 7.01
N THR A 32 -11.94 -5.51 7.20
CA THR A 32 -12.28 -6.29 8.41
C THR A 32 -11.38 -7.52 8.55
N LEU A 33 -11.18 -8.27 7.46
CA LEU A 33 -10.30 -9.43 7.45
C LEU A 33 -8.84 -9.05 7.77
N ALA A 34 -8.33 -7.95 7.21
CA ALA A 34 -6.98 -7.46 7.50
C ALA A 34 -6.79 -7.05 8.96
N ALA A 35 -7.78 -6.40 9.57
CA ALA A 35 -7.74 -6.05 10.99
C ALA A 35 -7.70 -7.28 11.91
N ALA A 36 -8.30 -8.40 11.49
CA ALA A 36 -8.23 -9.66 12.20
C ALA A 36 -6.92 -10.44 11.96
N ASP A 37 -6.39 -10.40 10.73
CA ASP A 37 -5.23 -11.19 10.27
C ASP A 37 -3.86 -10.55 10.62
N ILE A 38 -3.82 -9.26 10.94
CA ILE A 38 -2.56 -8.54 11.21
C ILE A 38 -1.74 -9.16 12.34
N SER A 39 -0.47 -9.43 12.06
CA SER A 39 0.49 -10.05 12.98
C SER A 39 1.92 -9.53 12.78
N LYS A 40 2.83 -9.90 13.69
CA LYS A 40 4.26 -9.54 13.67
C LYS A 40 4.54 -8.06 13.41
N ILE A 41 3.79 -7.19 14.08
CA ILE A 41 3.93 -5.74 13.91
C ILE A 41 5.25 -5.29 14.55
N SER A 42 6.03 -4.52 13.79
CA SER A 42 7.22 -3.83 14.25
C SER A 42 7.13 -2.36 13.83
N LEU A 43 7.74 -1.49 14.63
CA LEU A 43 7.77 -0.05 14.41
C LEU A 43 9.22 0.41 14.36
N ARG A 44 9.53 1.24 13.37
CA ARG A 44 10.76 2.03 13.32
C ARG A 44 10.45 3.46 12.93
N VAL A 45 11.27 4.39 13.39
CA VAL A 45 11.29 5.76 12.89
C VAL A 45 12.44 5.89 11.88
N GLN A 46 12.20 6.61 10.79
CA GLN A 46 13.25 6.98 9.84
C GLN A 46 13.21 8.47 9.52
N PRO A 47 14.37 9.11 9.28
CA PRO A 47 14.41 10.49 8.80
C PRO A 47 13.93 10.59 7.34
N GLY A 48 13.53 11.79 6.95
CA GLY A 48 13.30 12.12 5.54
C GLY A 48 14.58 11.95 4.71
N ARG A 49 14.44 11.45 3.48
CA ARG A 49 15.58 11.14 2.60
C ARG A 49 15.89 12.23 1.58
N ASP A 50 14.93 13.10 1.31
CA ASP A 50 15.07 14.14 0.30
C ASP A 50 15.81 15.34 0.90
N HIS A 51 16.58 16.07 0.08
CA HIS A 51 17.39 17.21 0.54
C HIS A 51 16.52 18.23 1.28
N GLY A 52 16.97 18.66 2.46
CA GLY A 52 16.24 19.58 3.33
C GLY A 52 15.18 18.93 4.21
N LEU A 53 14.89 17.62 4.08
CA LEU A 53 13.88 16.92 4.90
C LEU A 53 14.48 15.94 5.92
N THR A 54 15.80 15.92 6.09
CA THR A 54 16.52 14.98 6.98
C THR A 54 16.20 15.17 8.46
N HIS A 55 15.66 16.32 8.83
CA HIS A 55 15.22 16.66 10.18
C HIS A 55 13.74 16.28 10.43
N CYS A 56 13.01 15.89 9.37
CA CYS A 56 11.65 15.40 9.49
C CYS A 56 11.66 13.89 9.78
N LEU A 57 10.70 13.40 10.54
CA LEU A 57 10.64 12.00 10.96
C LEU A 57 9.37 11.31 10.42
N GLN A 58 9.51 10.04 10.05
CA GLN A 58 8.43 9.21 9.54
C GLN A 58 8.37 7.90 10.32
N PRO A 59 7.24 7.57 10.97
CA PRO A 59 7.03 6.24 11.51
C PRO A 59 6.74 5.26 10.36
N VAL A 60 7.35 4.08 10.44
CA VAL A 60 7.14 2.97 9.51
C VAL A 60 6.78 1.74 10.32
N PHE A 61 5.55 1.27 10.12
CA PHE A 61 5.06 0.03 10.68
C PHE A 61 5.23 -1.09 9.67
N SER A 62 5.91 -2.15 10.04
CA SER A 62 6.10 -3.35 9.21
C SER A 62 5.36 -4.52 9.86
N PHE A 63 4.58 -5.28 9.08
CA PHE A 63 3.72 -6.35 9.61
C PHE A 63 3.43 -7.42 8.56
N GLU A 64 2.78 -8.50 9.02
CA GLU A 64 2.30 -9.59 8.16
C GLU A 64 0.77 -9.66 8.12
N LEU A 65 0.24 -10.01 6.95
CA LEU A 65 -1.15 -10.43 6.70
C LEU A 65 -1.10 -11.84 6.07
N PRO A 66 -0.91 -12.91 6.87
CA PRO A 66 -0.62 -14.25 6.37
C PRO A 66 -1.73 -14.83 5.49
N THR A 67 -2.99 -14.50 5.77
CA THR A 67 -4.16 -15.12 5.13
C THR A 67 -4.80 -14.20 4.10
N VAL A 68 -4.85 -12.90 4.37
CA VAL A 68 -5.57 -11.94 3.51
C VAL A 68 -4.65 -11.08 2.65
N GLY A 69 -3.33 -11.10 2.89
CA GLY A 69 -2.37 -10.23 2.22
C GLY A 69 -2.50 -10.21 0.69
N ASP A 70 -2.54 -11.38 0.08
CA ASP A 70 -2.63 -11.49 -1.38
C ASP A 70 -3.98 -10.94 -1.90
N ARG A 71 -5.07 -11.29 -1.21
CA ARG A 71 -6.43 -10.85 -1.57
C ARG A 71 -6.60 -9.34 -1.42
N ILE A 72 -6.08 -8.76 -0.33
CA ILE A 72 -6.20 -7.33 -0.10
C ILE A 72 -5.37 -6.52 -1.09
N PHE A 73 -4.25 -7.03 -1.59
CA PHE A 73 -3.42 -6.27 -2.52
C PHE A 73 -3.75 -6.51 -4.00
N ASN A 74 -4.04 -7.77 -4.36
CA ASN A 74 -4.15 -8.24 -5.75
C ASN A 74 -5.57 -8.66 -6.16
N GLY A 75 -6.53 -8.71 -5.23
CA GLY A 75 -7.92 -9.08 -5.51
C GLY A 75 -8.66 -8.03 -6.36
N PRO A 76 -9.77 -8.41 -7.01
CA PRO A 76 -10.59 -7.49 -7.83
C PRO A 76 -11.32 -6.41 -7.02
N HIS A 77 -11.48 -6.65 -5.71
CA HIS A 77 -11.93 -5.65 -4.75
C HIS A 77 -10.79 -5.08 -3.91
N GLY A 78 -9.55 -5.53 -4.15
CA GLY A 78 -8.36 -5.18 -3.39
C GLY A 78 -7.87 -3.75 -3.61
N TYR A 79 -6.84 -3.40 -2.84
CA TYR A 79 -6.21 -2.10 -2.74
C TYR A 79 -5.80 -1.53 -4.10
N ARG A 80 -5.09 -2.30 -4.93
CA ARG A 80 -4.69 -1.84 -6.27
C ARG A 80 -5.89 -1.67 -7.21
N ALA A 81 -6.91 -2.52 -7.08
CA ALA A 81 -8.15 -2.38 -7.84
C ALA A 81 -8.91 -1.09 -7.47
N GLN A 82 -8.83 -0.63 -6.21
CA GLN A 82 -9.40 0.66 -5.82
C GLN A 82 -8.71 1.84 -6.52
N TYR A 83 -7.38 1.85 -6.59
CA TYR A 83 -6.66 2.86 -7.38
C TYR A 83 -6.93 2.77 -8.88
N TRP A 84 -7.03 1.55 -9.42
CA TRP A 84 -7.41 1.36 -10.82
C TRP A 84 -8.77 1.99 -11.15
N ARG A 85 -9.78 1.84 -10.28
CA ARG A 85 -11.11 2.45 -10.46
C ARG A 85 -11.03 3.97 -10.52
N SER A 86 -10.34 4.59 -9.57
CA SER A 86 -9.98 6.01 -9.60
C SER A 86 -8.89 6.30 -8.56
N PRO A 87 -8.09 7.37 -8.74
CA PRO A 87 -7.14 7.77 -7.71
C PRO A 87 -7.82 8.08 -6.36
N MET A 88 -9.03 8.64 -6.38
CA MET A 88 -9.77 8.99 -5.15
C MET A 88 -10.30 7.77 -4.41
N ASN A 89 -10.76 6.75 -5.14
CA ASN A 89 -11.15 5.46 -4.55
C ASN A 89 -9.94 4.83 -3.85
N GLY A 90 -8.77 4.87 -4.48
CA GLY A 90 -7.52 4.39 -3.89
C GLY A 90 -7.14 5.13 -2.60
N LEU A 91 -7.24 6.46 -2.58
CA LEU A 91 -6.99 7.27 -1.37
C LEU A 91 -7.97 6.94 -0.24
N GLN A 92 -9.26 6.83 -0.55
CA GLN A 92 -10.29 6.47 0.42
C GLN A 92 -10.05 5.05 0.98
N ALA A 93 -9.72 4.10 0.11
CA ALA A 93 -9.37 2.73 0.49
C ALA A 93 -8.13 2.69 1.39
N ASN A 94 -7.10 3.47 1.08
CA ASN A 94 -5.91 3.61 1.91
C ASN A 94 -6.23 4.19 3.29
N ALA A 95 -7.00 5.28 3.36
CA ALA A 95 -7.40 5.88 4.63
C ALA A 95 -8.25 4.91 5.47
N SER A 96 -9.19 4.20 4.85
CA SER A 96 -10.05 3.21 5.52
C SER A 96 -9.22 2.06 6.12
N LEU A 97 -8.31 1.48 5.32
CA LEU A 97 -7.43 0.39 5.77
C LEU A 97 -6.49 0.83 6.90
N ILE A 98 -5.79 1.96 6.74
CA ILE A 98 -4.92 2.48 7.80
C ILE A 98 -5.73 2.77 9.07
N GLY A 99 -6.91 3.39 8.94
CA GLY A 99 -7.81 3.67 10.04
C GLY A 99 -8.20 2.41 10.82
N ALA A 100 -8.57 1.33 10.12
CA ALA A 100 -8.94 0.06 10.74
C ALA A 100 -7.76 -0.63 11.45
N LEU A 101 -6.53 -0.47 10.95
CA LEU A 101 -5.33 -1.06 11.54
C LEU A 101 -4.73 -0.20 12.67
N THR A 102 -5.07 1.09 12.74
CA THR A 102 -4.40 2.08 13.60
C THR A 102 -4.31 1.65 15.07
N SER A 103 -5.38 1.11 15.67
CA SER A 103 -5.35 0.70 17.08
C SER A 103 -4.30 -0.41 17.35
N ARG A 104 -4.20 -1.39 16.44
CA ARG A 104 -3.22 -2.48 16.52
C ARG A 104 -1.80 -1.99 16.27
N LEU A 105 -1.62 -1.02 15.36
CA LEU A 105 -0.33 -0.39 15.09
C LEU A 105 0.16 0.41 16.30
N LEU A 106 -0.70 1.23 16.90
CA LEU A 106 -0.33 2.04 18.06
C LEU A 106 -0.06 1.18 19.31
N ALA A 107 -0.63 -0.01 19.41
CA ALA A 107 -0.40 -0.92 20.53
C ALA A 107 1.05 -1.43 20.65
N VAL A 108 1.85 -1.35 19.59
CA VAL A 108 3.29 -1.71 19.63
C VAL A 108 4.22 -0.52 19.84
N ALA A 109 3.68 0.69 19.95
CA ALA A 109 4.47 1.88 20.17
C ALA A 109 4.94 1.94 21.63
N ASP A 110 6.26 1.96 21.83
CA ASP A 110 6.88 2.21 23.13
C ASP A 110 7.70 3.51 23.07
N SER A 111 7.02 4.63 23.35
CA SER A 111 7.64 5.95 23.34
C SER A 111 8.61 6.18 24.51
N VAL A 112 8.64 5.29 25.52
CA VAL A 112 9.57 5.41 26.65
C VAL A 112 10.96 4.94 26.23
N SER A 113 11.03 3.91 25.38
CA SER A 113 12.28 3.29 24.96
C SER A 113 12.88 3.90 23.68
N ASP A 114 12.12 4.67 22.91
CA ASP A 114 12.55 5.29 21.64
C ASP A 114 12.42 6.82 21.66
N PRO A 115 13.54 7.56 21.80
CA PRO A 115 13.55 9.02 21.82
C PRO A 115 13.06 9.68 20.52
N ASP A 116 13.20 9.03 19.37
CA ASP A 116 12.70 9.58 18.11
C ASP A 116 11.20 9.37 17.99
N LEU A 117 10.69 8.25 18.51
CA LEU A 117 9.26 8.01 18.61
C LEU A 117 8.55 9.03 19.48
N ALA A 118 9.17 9.44 20.59
CA ALA A 118 8.65 10.47 21.49
C ALA A 118 8.48 11.85 20.83
N LYS A 119 9.17 12.10 19.70
CA LYS A 119 9.08 13.36 18.94
C LYS A 119 7.94 13.38 17.92
N ILE A 120 7.26 12.25 17.70
CA ILE A 120 6.28 12.09 16.63
C ILE A 120 4.90 11.86 17.21
N ASN A 121 3.92 12.65 16.76
CA ASN A 121 2.53 12.31 16.97
C ASN A 121 2.12 11.20 15.98
N LEU A 122 2.22 9.94 16.42
CA LEU A 122 1.89 8.76 15.60
C LEU A 122 0.45 8.80 15.05
N CYS A 123 -0.50 9.22 15.87
CA CYS A 123 -1.90 9.33 15.47
C CYS A 123 -2.08 10.32 14.31
N LEU A 124 -1.42 11.49 14.40
CA LEU A 124 -1.44 12.49 13.35
C LEU A 124 -0.75 11.97 12.09
N SER A 125 0.42 11.35 12.23
CA SER A 125 1.18 10.78 11.12
C SER A 125 0.40 9.69 10.37
N LEU A 126 -0.33 8.83 11.07
CA LEU A 126 -1.15 7.77 10.46
C LEU A 126 -2.43 8.29 9.79
N LYS A 127 -3.01 9.40 10.29
CA LYS A 127 -4.23 10.02 9.73
C LYS A 127 -3.97 10.97 8.56
N ALA A 128 -2.71 11.38 8.38
CA ALA A 128 -2.30 12.33 7.37
C ALA A 128 -2.46 11.77 5.95
N THR A 129 -2.63 12.66 4.97
CA THR A 129 -3.01 12.27 3.60
C THR A 129 -1.87 11.54 2.87
N SER A 130 -0.61 11.80 3.22
CA SER A 130 0.55 11.10 2.65
C SER A 130 0.87 9.75 3.29
N ALA A 131 0.15 9.36 4.36
CA ALA A 131 0.29 8.03 4.95
C ALA A 131 -0.10 6.95 3.93
N LYS A 132 0.65 5.86 3.85
CA LYS A 132 0.47 4.86 2.79
C LYS A 132 0.67 3.43 3.27
N PHE A 133 -0.31 2.58 2.97
CA PHE A 133 -0.19 1.13 2.96
C PHE A 133 0.46 0.66 1.65
N TRP A 134 1.48 -0.19 1.74
CA TRP A 134 2.12 -0.80 0.57
C TRP A 134 2.76 -2.14 0.93
N ILE A 135 3.07 -2.95 -0.08
CA ILE A 135 3.88 -4.15 0.10
C ILE A 135 5.31 -3.78 0.51
N GLN A 136 5.96 -4.65 1.28
CA GLN A 136 7.42 -4.57 1.43
C GLN A 136 8.08 -4.82 0.07
N GLU A 137 9.24 -4.20 -0.16
CA GLU A 137 9.96 -4.37 -1.42
C GLU A 137 10.26 -5.86 -1.64
N ILE A 138 9.73 -6.40 -2.73
CA ILE A 138 9.96 -7.78 -3.14
C ILE A 138 11.04 -7.74 -4.23
N PRO A 139 12.26 -8.23 -3.98
CA PRO A 139 13.35 -8.16 -4.95
C PRO A 139 12.99 -8.74 -6.32
N SER A 140 12.18 -9.80 -6.37
CA SER A 140 11.75 -10.43 -7.63
C SER A 140 10.92 -9.50 -8.52
N LEU A 141 10.09 -8.62 -7.95
CA LEU A 141 9.34 -7.60 -8.71
C LEU A 141 10.28 -6.63 -9.44
N LEU A 142 11.44 -6.33 -8.85
CA LEU A 142 12.38 -5.36 -9.39
C LEU A 142 13.27 -5.97 -10.48
N VAL A 143 13.58 -7.26 -10.38
CA VAL A 143 14.48 -7.95 -11.30
C VAL A 143 13.74 -8.53 -12.50
N ASN A 144 12.64 -9.27 -12.26
CA ASN A 144 11.91 -10.01 -13.30
C ASN A 144 10.39 -9.92 -13.06
N PRO A 145 9.75 -8.79 -13.38
CA PRO A 145 8.30 -8.65 -13.23
C PRO A 145 7.55 -9.60 -14.17
N THR A 146 6.56 -10.30 -13.61
CA THR A 146 5.59 -11.13 -14.35
C THR A 146 4.47 -10.27 -14.92
N VAL A 147 3.77 -10.80 -15.92
CA VAL A 147 2.49 -10.25 -16.40
C VAL A 147 1.40 -11.18 -15.87
N ASP A 148 0.77 -10.80 -14.77
CA ASP A 148 -0.25 -11.60 -14.08
C ASP A 148 -1.65 -10.98 -14.22
N LEU A 149 -1.73 -9.71 -14.59
CA LEU A 149 -2.96 -8.93 -14.71
C LEU A 149 -3.20 -8.48 -16.15
N ARG A 150 -4.45 -8.52 -16.58
CA ARG A 150 -4.96 -8.02 -17.87
C ARG A 150 -5.67 -6.68 -17.70
N VAL A 151 -4.98 -5.70 -17.09
CA VAL A 151 -5.49 -4.34 -16.91
C VAL A 151 -5.03 -3.46 -18.08
N GLU A 152 -5.91 -3.26 -19.07
CA GLU A 152 -5.53 -2.70 -20.38
C GLU A 152 -4.82 -1.33 -20.32
N PRO A 153 -5.25 -0.35 -19.50
CA PRO A 153 -4.50 0.90 -19.34
C PRO A 153 -3.04 0.68 -18.92
N TRP A 154 -2.79 -0.24 -17.99
CA TRP A 154 -1.44 -0.55 -17.52
C TRP A 154 -0.65 -1.31 -18.57
N ARG A 155 -1.29 -2.21 -19.33
CA ARG A 155 -0.66 -2.90 -20.47
C ARG A 155 -0.19 -1.90 -21.51
N SER A 156 -1.05 -0.96 -21.90
CA SER A 156 -0.69 0.06 -22.89
C SER A 156 0.57 0.84 -22.47
N GLU A 157 0.63 1.31 -21.23
CA GLU A 157 1.80 2.03 -20.69
C GLU A 157 3.05 1.14 -20.57
N ALA A 158 2.88 -0.14 -20.21
CA ALA A 158 3.99 -1.09 -20.16
C ALA A 158 4.61 -1.35 -21.55
N HIS A 159 3.79 -1.42 -22.61
CA HIS A 159 4.25 -1.52 -24.00
C HIS A 159 4.99 -0.26 -24.47
N ARG A 160 4.60 0.91 -23.95
CA ARG A 160 5.32 2.18 -24.16
C ARG A 160 6.63 2.28 -23.38
N GLY A 161 6.95 1.28 -22.56
CA GLY A 161 8.21 1.22 -21.82
C GLY A 161 8.16 1.80 -20.41
N VAL A 162 6.98 2.16 -19.88
CA VAL A 162 6.86 2.69 -18.52
C VAL A 162 7.14 1.59 -17.51
N GLN A 163 8.19 1.75 -16.70
CA GLN A 163 8.64 0.73 -15.75
C GLN A 163 7.60 0.44 -14.66
N PHE A 164 6.96 1.48 -14.10
CA PHE A 164 5.90 1.30 -13.10
C PHE A 164 4.74 0.47 -13.64
N ALA A 165 4.40 0.61 -14.92
CA ALA A 165 3.33 -0.16 -15.55
C ALA A 165 3.69 -1.64 -15.67
N ARG A 166 4.97 -1.95 -15.97
CA ARG A 166 5.46 -3.35 -15.97
C ARG A 166 5.35 -3.98 -14.58
N TRP A 167 5.69 -3.24 -13.52
CA TRP A 167 5.52 -3.72 -12.14
C TRP A 167 4.05 -3.81 -11.73
N GLY A 168 3.20 -2.90 -12.20
CA GLY A 168 1.77 -2.91 -11.90
C GLY A 168 1.04 -4.13 -12.47
N LEU A 169 1.51 -4.68 -13.59
CA LEU A 169 0.98 -5.91 -14.17
C LEU A 169 1.35 -7.18 -13.41
N SER A 170 2.37 -7.13 -12.55
CA SER A 170 2.73 -8.25 -11.69
C SER A 170 1.76 -8.35 -10.50
N ALA A 171 1.43 -9.57 -10.09
CA ALA A 171 0.64 -9.88 -8.91
C ALA A 171 1.36 -10.98 -8.10
N PRO A 172 2.52 -10.67 -7.48
CA PRO A 172 3.20 -11.64 -6.63
C PRO A 172 2.34 -11.94 -5.40
N GLU A 173 2.44 -13.16 -4.89
CA GLU A 173 1.86 -13.51 -3.60
C GLU A 173 2.52 -12.66 -2.50
N VAL A 174 1.70 -11.91 -1.77
CA VAL A 174 2.18 -10.93 -0.80
C VAL A 174 1.58 -11.18 0.58
N THR A 175 2.45 -11.27 1.59
CA THR A 175 2.04 -11.39 2.99
C THR A 175 2.69 -10.34 3.88
N ARG A 176 3.66 -9.58 3.37
CA ARG A 176 4.43 -8.59 4.13
C ARG A 176 4.18 -7.18 3.64
N PHE A 177 3.89 -6.29 4.58
CA PHE A 177 3.44 -4.94 4.29
C PHE A 177 4.14 -3.91 5.18
N ASP A 178 4.20 -2.70 4.65
CA ASP A 178 4.55 -1.49 5.39
C ASP A 178 3.37 -0.52 5.38
N ILE A 179 3.09 0.08 6.52
CA ILE A 179 2.40 1.37 6.61
C ILE A 179 3.43 2.43 6.95
N LYS A 180 3.66 3.34 6.00
CA LYS A 180 4.51 4.51 6.19
C LYS A 180 3.60 5.67 6.55
N GLY A 181 3.69 6.17 7.78
CA GLY A 181 2.95 7.39 8.18
C GLY A 181 3.44 8.61 7.40
N ALA A 182 2.79 9.76 7.57
CA ALA A 182 3.33 11.01 7.04
C ALA A 182 4.69 11.36 7.66
N LEU A 183 5.51 12.00 6.85
CA LEU A 183 6.75 12.63 7.31
C LEU A 183 6.35 13.93 8.03
N LEU A 184 6.77 14.08 9.29
CA LEU A 184 6.45 15.25 10.11
C LEU A 184 7.70 16.09 10.37
N ASP A 185 7.57 17.41 10.25
CA ASP A 185 8.60 18.36 10.68
C ASP A 185 8.69 18.43 12.23
N PRO A 186 9.69 19.13 12.81
CA PRO A 186 9.82 19.28 14.26
C PRO A 186 8.65 20.01 14.94
N ASN A 187 7.82 20.70 14.17
CA ASN A 187 6.61 21.38 14.65
C ASN A 187 5.37 20.48 14.54
N GLY A 188 5.52 19.25 14.03
CA GLY A 188 4.43 18.29 13.81
C GLY A 188 3.63 18.51 12.53
N ASN A 189 4.07 19.39 11.62
CA ASN A 189 3.41 19.61 10.33
C ASN A 189 3.75 18.48 9.35
N GLU A 190 2.75 18.05 8.57
CA GLU A 190 2.97 17.12 7.46
C GLU A 190 3.83 17.77 6.37
N VAL A 191 4.88 17.06 5.95
CA VAL A 191 5.72 17.45 4.81
C VAL A 191 5.68 16.36 3.75
N VAL A 192 5.16 16.69 2.57
CA VAL A 192 5.12 15.76 1.43
C VAL A 192 6.23 16.13 0.46
N PRO A 193 7.21 15.23 0.21
CA PRO A 193 8.21 15.47 -0.82
C PRO A 193 7.55 15.68 -2.18
N SER A 194 8.03 16.65 -2.97
CA SER A 194 7.40 17.07 -4.23
C SER A 194 7.13 15.90 -5.19
N ARG A 195 8.10 15.00 -5.34
CA ARG A 195 8.01 13.77 -6.16
C ARG A 195 6.96 12.76 -5.68
N LYS A 196 6.41 12.93 -4.48
CA LYS A 196 5.41 12.02 -3.89
C LYS A 196 3.97 12.54 -3.99
N ILE A 197 3.77 13.83 -4.30
CA ILE A 197 2.45 14.47 -4.35
C ILE A 197 1.51 13.74 -5.34
N GLY A 198 2.04 13.34 -6.50
CA GLY A 198 1.28 12.71 -7.57
C GLY A 198 1.14 11.18 -7.50
N ARG A 199 1.66 10.52 -6.47
CA ARG A 199 1.78 9.04 -6.47
C ARG A 199 0.47 8.28 -6.60
N HIS A 200 -0.64 8.85 -6.14
CA HIS A 200 -1.96 8.24 -6.31
C HIS A 200 -2.37 8.20 -7.80
N TYR A 201 -1.96 9.18 -8.60
CA TYR A 201 -2.09 9.12 -10.05
C TYR A 201 -1.16 8.07 -10.66
N ASP A 202 0.08 7.94 -10.17
CA ASP A 202 0.99 6.89 -10.67
C ASP A 202 0.40 5.49 -10.46
N ILE A 203 -0.13 5.19 -9.27
CA ILE A 203 -0.77 3.89 -9.00
C ILE A 203 -2.01 3.71 -9.86
N HIS A 204 -2.80 4.76 -10.10
CA HIS A 204 -3.96 4.67 -10.98
C HIS A 204 -3.57 4.34 -12.44
N HIS A 205 -2.60 5.07 -13.00
CA HIS A 205 -2.20 4.94 -14.40
C HIS A 205 -1.31 3.72 -14.66
N TYR A 206 -0.57 3.26 -13.64
CA TYR A 206 0.49 2.26 -13.81
C TYR A 206 0.37 1.07 -12.86
N GLY A 207 -0.51 1.09 -11.87
CA GLY A 207 -0.61 0.02 -10.86
C GLY A 207 0.51 0.01 -9.82
N PHE A 208 1.45 0.97 -9.87
CA PHE A 208 2.63 1.05 -9.00
C PHE A 208 3.16 2.51 -8.83
N SER A 209 3.99 2.79 -7.81
CA SER A 209 4.59 4.12 -7.53
C SER A 209 5.83 4.11 -6.61
#